data_AF-A0A5J4PNP3-F1
#
_entry.id   AF-A0A5J4PNP3-F1
#
_cell.length_a   1.000
_cell.length_b   1.000
_cell.length_c   1.000
_cell.angle_alpha   90.00
_cell.angle_beta   90.00
_cell.angle_gamma   90.00
#
_symmetry.space_group_name_H-M   'P 1'
#
loop_
_entity.id
_entity.type
_entity.pdbx_description
1 polymer ?
#
loop_
_entity_poly.entity_id
_entity_poly.type
_entity_poly.pdbx_seq_one_letter_code
_entity_poly.pdbx_strand_id
1 'polypeptide(L)'
;KTRLAKKLKSITDESVRDKMIMEIKETLAQTFVTPCQDPMDAEYRRMQYVRYADDFLIGIIGSKTECIKIKVDIAKFMAEKLRLELSEEKTLITNAHDKAKFLGYEIFVRNCNFRHKDSKGVMKRFGKGSVILHVSMDTAKNKLLEYDAVRMSQERRKTVWKPKPRSYMIGNKVEDIVAQYNTEIRGFYNYYAIANNIFSIGNSFGYIMEYSLYKTIAQKLNLTMVQAKLKFLLDKKFIVPFKDTKGSTKYRIFYDGGFKRKTAYRDSLVDIIPNTWHTPKLSLMERLKAGVCELCESNSNIIMHHVRNLSHLKEDTPWNAKMLKHNRKTLAVCES
;
A
#
# COMPACT_ATOMS: atom_id res chain seq x y z
N LYS A 1 -42.22 11.41 10.51
CA LYS A 1 -41.33 11.74 11.65
C LYS A 1 -41.34 13.22 12.05
N THR A 2 -40.85 14.15 11.22
CA THR A 2 -40.75 15.60 11.56
C THR A 2 -42.10 16.26 11.85
N ARG A 3 -43.17 15.84 11.15
CA ARG A 3 -44.54 16.32 11.38
C ARG A 3 -45.10 15.89 12.75
N LEU A 4 -44.95 14.62 13.12
CA LEU A 4 -45.43 14.07 14.41
C LEU A 4 -44.64 14.65 15.61
N ALA A 5 -43.31 14.78 15.48
CA ALA A 5 -42.48 15.38 16.52
C ALA A 5 -42.77 16.88 16.76
N LYS A 6 -43.22 17.61 15.73
CA LYS A 6 -43.70 19.00 15.87
C LYS A 6 -45.06 19.07 16.59
N LYS A 7 -46.00 18.19 16.23
CA LYS A 7 -47.32 18.08 16.89
C LYS A 7 -47.21 17.69 18.37
N LEU A 8 -46.21 16.89 18.73
CA LEU A 8 -45.98 16.47 20.12
C LEU A 8 -45.62 17.65 21.06
N LYS A 9 -45.10 18.77 20.52
CA LYS A 9 -44.77 19.96 21.31
C LYS A 9 -45.98 20.81 21.71
N SER A 10 -47.10 20.67 21.00
CA SER A 10 -48.30 21.50 21.19
C SER A 10 -49.43 20.79 21.95
N ILE A 11 -49.23 19.53 22.36
CA ILE A 11 -50.26 18.68 22.98
C ILE A 11 -49.96 18.54 24.47
N THR A 12 -50.93 18.87 25.31
CA THR A 12 -50.86 18.77 26.78
C THR A 12 -51.28 17.40 27.30
N ASP A 13 -52.22 16.72 26.63
CA ASP A 13 -52.81 15.44 27.05
C ASP A 13 -51.81 14.27 27.03
N GLU A 14 -51.71 13.55 28.16
CA GLU A 14 -50.74 12.46 28.37
C GLU A 14 -51.04 11.22 27.52
N SER A 15 -52.31 10.79 27.44
CA SER A 15 -52.69 9.58 26.68
C SER A 15 -52.47 9.72 25.17
N VAL A 16 -52.64 10.92 24.63
CA VAL A 16 -52.40 11.25 23.22
C VAL A 16 -50.90 11.33 22.96
N ARG A 17 -50.12 11.86 23.90
CA ARG A 17 -48.67 11.92 23.82
C ARG A 17 -48.04 10.53 23.75
N ASP A 18 -48.48 9.60 24.58
CA ASP A 18 -47.95 8.22 24.59
C ASP A 18 -48.24 7.47 23.30
N LYS A 19 -49.47 7.60 22.77
CA LYS A 19 -49.84 7.05 21.46
C LYS A 19 -48.96 7.60 20.34
N MET A 20 -48.70 8.90 20.31
CA MET A 20 -47.81 9.51 19.31
C MET A 20 -46.34 9.08 19.48
N ILE A 21 -45.86 8.87 20.71
CA ILE A 21 -44.51 8.34 20.96
C ILE A 21 -44.40 6.92 20.41
N MET A 22 -45.41 6.08 20.59
CA MET A 22 -45.44 4.73 20.01
C MET A 22 -45.42 4.79 18.48
N GLU A 23 -46.26 5.62 17.86
CA GLU A 23 -46.31 5.79 16.41
C GLU A 23 -44.96 6.28 15.84
N ILE A 24 -44.27 7.17 16.57
CA ILE A 24 -42.91 7.62 16.21
C ILE A 24 -41.90 6.48 16.31
N LYS A 25 -41.98 5.63 17.34
CA LYS A 25 -41.10 4.46 17.50
C LYS A 25 -41.34 3.43 16.40
N GLU A 26 -42.59 3.17 16.04
CA GLU A 26 -42.97 2.24 14.97
C GLU A 26 -42.52 2.76 13.60
N THR A 27 -42.80 4.02 13.27
CA THR A 27 -42.32 4.61 12.00
C THR A 27 -40.79 4.63 11.93
N LEU A 28 -40.10 4.82 13.05
CA LEU A 28 -38.64 4.66 13.11
C LEU A 28 -38.20 3.22 12.84
N ALA A 29 -38.87 2.23 13.44
CA ALA A 29 -38.59 0.82 13.21
C ALA A 29 -38.77 0.45 11.73
N GLN A 30 -39.88 0.88 11.11
CA GLN A 30 -40.16 0.68 9.69
C GLN A 30 -39.09 1.32 8.79
N THR A 31 -38.64 2.53 9.11
CA THR A 31 -37.57 3.22 8.36
C THR A 31 -36.26 2.43 8.35
N PHE A 32 -35.96 1.64 9.40
CA PHE A 32 -34.75 0.81 9.44
C PHE A 32 -34.87 -0.47 8.60
N VAL A 33 -36.09 -0.99 8.41
CA VAL A 33 -36.35 -2.18 7.60
C VAL A 33 -36.27 -1.81 6.12
N THR A 34 -37.00 -0.76 5.71
CA THR A 34 -37.11 -0.34 4.32
C THR A 34 -35.77 0.18 3.76
N PRO A 35 -35.28 -0.34 2.63
CA PRO A 35 -34.10 0.21 1.96
C PRO A 35 -34.42 1.57 1.34
N CYS A 36 -33.41 2.44 1.23
CA CYS A 36 -33.57 3.79 0.67
C CYS A 36 -33.72 3.79 -0.86
N GLN A 37 -33.22 2.75 -1.53
CA GLN A 37 -33.26 2.58 -2.98
C GLN A 37 -33.80 1.19 -3.27
N ASP A 38 -34.48 1.03 -4.40
CA ASP A 38 -34.69 -0.28 -5.00
C ASP A 38 -33.41 -0.66 -5.78
N PRO A 39 -32.62 -1.65 -5.30
CA PRO A 39 -31.43 -2.08 -6.00
C PRO A 39 -31.75 -2.93 -7.23
N MET A 40 -32.91 -3.59 -7.28
CA MET A 40 -33.24 -4.59 -8.32
C MET A 40 -34.38 -4.09 -9.20
N ASP A 41 -34.25 -2.85 -9.65
CA ASP A 41 -35.18 -2.22 -10.58
C ASP A 41 -35.10 -2.92 -11.95
N ALA A 42 -36.26 -3.36 -12.47
CA ALA A 42 -36.34 -4.06 -13.75
C ALA A 42 -36.08 -3.13 -14.94
N GLU A 43 -36.36 -1.84 -14.80
CA GLU A 43 -36.22 -0.85 -15.88
C GLU A 43 -34.80 -0.26 -15.95
N TYR A 44 -34.09 -0.19 -14.83
CA TYR A 44 -32.80 0.48 -14.74
C TYR A 44 -31.68 -0.40 -14.18
N ARG A 45 -30.83 -0.89 -15.09
CA ARG A 45 -29.61 -1.63 -14.74
C ARG A 45 -28.47 -0.68 -14.37
N ARG A 46 -27.91 -0.85 -13.17
CA ARG A 46 -26.76 -0.10 -12.68
C ARG A 46 -25.48 -0.89 -12.96
N MET A 47 -24.69 -0.41 -13.92
CA MET A 47 -23.38 -0.95 -14.28
C MET A 47 -22.30 0.09 -14.05
N GLN A 48 -21.18 -0.31 -13.46
CA GLN A 48 -19.98 0.50 -13.31
C GLN A 48 -18.79 -0.21 -13.94
N TYR A 49 -18.00 0.52 -14.72
CA TYR A 49 -16.83 0.01 -15.40
C TYR A 49 -15.59 0.78 -14.95
N VAL A 50 -14.54 0.06 -14.56
CA VAL A 50 -13.24 0.61 -14.20
C VAL A 50 -12.15 -0.20 -14.89
N ARG A 51 -11.21 0.45 -15.57
CA ARG A 51 -10.07 -0.20 -16.23
C ARG A 51 -8.75 0.42 -15.78
N TYR A 52 -7.76 -0.43 -15.55
CA TYR A 52 -6.37 -0.08 -15.35
C TYR A 52 -5.48 -0.98 -16.20
N ALA A 53 -4.90 -0.43 -17.28
CA ALA A 53 -4.18 -1.19 -18.30
C ALA A 53 -5.02 -2.38 -18.80
N ASP A 54 -4.54 -3.60 -18.56
CA ASP A 54 -5.19 -4.86 -18.99
C ASP A 54 -6.24 -5.37 -17.99
N ASP A 55 -6.19 -4.91 -16.74
CA ASP A 55 -7.12 -5.33 -15.69
C ASP A 55 -8.34 -4.40 -15.67
N PHE A 56 -9.54 -4.97 -15.74
CA PHE A 56 -10.78 -4.21 -15.62
C PHE A 56 -11.75 -4.88 -14.65
N LEU A 57 -12.59 -4.07 -14.01
CA LEU A 57 -13.60 -4.48 -13.06
C LEU A 57 -14.95 -3.93 -13.51
N ILE A 58 -15.95 -4.81 -13.50
CA ILE A 58 -17.32 -4.49 -13.84
C ILE A 58 -18.20 -4.77 -12.63
N GLY A 59 -18.78 -3.72 -12.06
CA GLY A 59 -19.80 -3.82 -11.02
C GLY A 59 -21.19 -3.85 -11.65
N ILE A 60 -21.93 -4.95 -11.47
CA ILE A 60 -23.29 -5.10 -11.98
C ILE A 60 -24.21 -5.34 -10.79
N ILE A 61 -25.28 -4.55 -10.69
CA ILE A 61 -26.40 -4.84 -9.79
C ILE A 61 -27.43 -5.62 -10.60
N GLY A 62 -27.43 -6.94 -10.47
CA GLY A 62 -28.26 -7.83 -11.28
C GLY A 62 -28.11 -9.30 -10.90
N SER A 63 -28.76 -10.15 -11.68
CA SER A 63 -28.76 -11.61 -11.48
C SER A 63 -27.49 -12.27 -12.04
N LYS A 64 -27.13 -13.44 -11.51
CA LYS A 64 -25.95 -14.19 -11.99
C LYS A 64 -26.07 -14.59 -13.46
N THR A 65 -27.28 -14.88 -13.94
CA THR A 65 -27.54 -15.27 -15.33
C THR A 65 -27.24 -14.12 -16.31
N GLU A 66 -27.54 -12.88 -15.92
CA GLU A 66 -27.20 -11.69 -16.70
C GLU A 66 -25.69 -11.47 -16.75
N CYS A 67 -24.98 -11.65 -15.62
CA CYS A 67 -23.52 -11.54 -15.60
C CYS A 67 -22.86 -12.57 -16.55
N ILE A 68 -23.42 -13.78 -16.65
CA ILE A 68 -22.93 -14.80 -17.59
C ILE A 68 -23.14 -14.36 -19.05
N LYS A 69 -24.32 -13.79 -19.37
CA LYS A 69 -24.59 -13.26 -20.72
C LYS A 69 -23.61 -12.15 -21.09
N ILE A 70 -23.43 -11.18 -20.19
CA ILE A 70 -22.49 -10.06 -20.39
C ILE A 70 -21.06 -10.58 -20.58
N LYS A 71 -20.65 -11.62 -19.83
CA LYS A 71 -19.33 -12.26 -20.02
C LYS A 71 -19.17 -12.82 -21.44
N VAL A 72 -20.20 -13.52 -21.96
CA VAL A 72 -20.18 -14.08 -23.32
C VAL A 72 -20.14 -12.96 -24.38
N ASP A 73 -20.92 -11.90 -24.19
CA ASP A 73 -20.97 -10.78 -25.13
C ASP A 73 -19.63 -10.02 -25.19
N ILE A 74 -18.98 -9.82 -24.04
CA ILE A 74 -17.63 -9.23 -23.96
C ILE A 74 -16.61 -10.14 -24.63
N ALA A 75 -16.67 -11.45 -24.40
CA ALA A 75 -15.76 -12.41 -25.04
C ALA A 75 -15.87 -12.38 -26.57
N LYS A 76 -17.10 -12.35 -27.10
CA LYS A 76 -17.34 -12.18 -28.54
C LYS A 76 -16.77 -10.88 -29.07
N PHE A 77 -17.02 -9.77 -28.39
CA PHE A 77 -16.50 -8.46 -28.78
C PHE A 77 -14.97 -8.42 -28.82
N MET A 78 -14.30 -9.01 -27.83
CA MET A 78 -12.83 -9.07 -27.78
C MET A 78 -12.25 -9.95 -28.89
N ALA A 79 -12.88 -11.09 -29.17
CA ALA A 79 -12.45 -11.99 -30.24
C ALA A 79 -12.65 -11.36 -31.63
N GLU A 80 -13.82 -10.78 -31.90
CA GLU A 80 -14.16 -10.26 -33.24
C GLU A 80 -13.43 -8.95 -33.57
N LYS A 81 -13.42 -7.98 -32.63
CA LYS A 81 -12.89 -6.63 -32.90
C LYS A 81 -11.42 -6.47 -32.55
N LEU A 82 -11.01 -7.01 -31.41
CA LEU A 82 -9.65 -6.84 -30.89
C LEU A 82 -8.73 -8.01 -31.24
N ARG A 83 -9.30 -9.16 -31.66
CA ARG A 83 -8.58 -10.41 -31.95
C ARG A 83 -7.74 -10.87 -30.75
N LEU A 84 -8.29 -10.72 -29.55
CA LEU A 84 -7.66 -11.11 -28.30
C LEU A 84 -8.40 -12.30 -27.68
N GLU A 85 -7.65 -13.28 -27.19
CA GLU A 85 -8.17 -14.39 -26.41
C GLU A 85 -8.28 -14.00 -24.94
N LEU A 86 -9.44 -14.27 -24.35
CA LEU A 86 -9.76 -13.89 -22.98
C LEU A 86 -9.37 -15.03 -22.04
N SER A 87 -8.47 -14.76 -21.09
CA SER A 87 -8.10 -15.76 -20.09
C SER A 87 -9.29 -16.04 -19.16
N GLU A 88 -9.81 -17.26 -19.22
CA GLU A 88 -10.96 -17.69 -18.41
C GLU A 88 -10.65 -17.71 -16.91
N GLU A 89 -9.41 -18.03 -16.55
CA GLU A 89 -8.94 -18.07 -15.16
C GLU A 89 -8.99 -16.69 -14.48
N LYS A 90 -8.77 -15.61 -15.24
CA LYS A 90 -8.81 -14.24 -14.74
C LYS A 90 -10.25 -13.71 -14.61
N THR A 91 -11.21 -14.26 -15.35
CA THR A 91 -12.59 -13.75 -15.42
C THR A 91 -13.55 -14.52 -14.53
N LEU A 92 -13.27 -14.46 -13.23
CA LEU A 92 -14.09 -15.10 -12.22
C LEU A 92 -15.26 -14.19 -11.85
N ILE A 93 -16.50 -14.69 -11.99
CA ILE A 93 -17.70 -13.98 -11.53
C ILE A 93 -17.83 -14.22 -10.02
N THR A 94 -17.44 -13.24 -9.22
CA THR A 94 -17.57 -13.28 -7.76
C THR A 94 -18.83 -12.55 -7.30
N ASN A 95 -19.45 -13.04 -6.21
CA ASN A 95 -20.50 -12.26 -5.55
C ASN A 95 -19.89 -10.98 -4.98
N ALA A 96 -20.60 -9.86 -5.04
CA ALA A 96 -20.16 -8.59 -4.50
C ALA A 96 -19.90 -8.63 -2.98
N HIS A 97 -20.47 -9.59 -2.25
CA HIS A 97 -20.18 -9.80 -0.83
C HIS A 97 -18.85 -10.51 -0.57
N ASP A 98 -18.40 -11.32 -1.53
CA ASP A 98 -17.10 -11.96 -1.47
C ASP A 98 -16.02 -10.95 -1.86
N LYS A 99 -14.80 -11.22 -1.41
CA LYS A 99 -13.66 -10.33 -1.67
C LYS A 99 -13.10 -10.58 -3.06
N ALA A 100 -13.25 -9.62 -3.95
CA ALA A 100 -12.56 -9.60 -5.25
C ALA A 100 -11.19 -8.95 -5.10
N LYS A 101 -10.14 -9.53 -5.70
CA LYS A 101 -8.81 -8.93 -5.72
C LYS A 101 -8.64 -8.06 -6.98
N PHE A 102 -8.28 -6.80 -6.80
CA PHE A 102 -8.02 -5.85 -7.90
C PHE A 102 -6.86 -4.92 -7.50
N LEU A 103 -5.80 -4.87 -8.30
CA LEU A 103 -4.61 -4.05 -8.05
C LEU A 103 -4.04 -4.16 -6.61
N GLY A 104 -4.01 -5.36 -6.04
CA GLY A 104 -3.53 -5.59 -4.67
C GLY A 104 -4.51 -5.18 -3.56
N TYR A 105 -5.69 -4.68 -3.90
CA TYR A 105 -6.80 -4.44 -2.99
C TYR A 105 -7.82 -5.58 -2.99
N GLU A 106 -8.45 -5.79 -1.85
CA GLU A 106 -9.66 -6.60 -1.69
C GLU A 106 -10.87 -5.67 -1.70
N ILE A 107 -11.73 -5.82 -2.70
CA ILE A 107 -12.95 -5.04 -2.88
C ILE A 107 -14.15 -5.91 -2.53
N PHE A 108 -15.03 -5.41 -1.68
CA PHE A 108 -16.29 -6.08 -1.37
C PHE A 108 -17.35 -5.07 -0.93
N VAL A 109 -18.61 -5.48 -1.04
CA VAL A 109 -19.77 -4.71 -0.62
C VAL A 109 -20.22 -5.20 0.74
N ARG A 110 -20.26 -4.27 1.69
CA ARG A 110 -20.68 -4.56 3.06
C ARG A 110 -22.19 -4.83 3.12
N ASN A 111 -22.57 -5.94 3.74
CA ASN A 111 -23.97 -6.34 3.96
C ASN A 111 -24.50 -6.03 5.37
N CYS A 112 -23.62 -5.68 6.32
CA CYS A 112 -24.05 -5.46 7.70
C CYS A 112 -24.72 -4.08 7.89
N ASN A 113 -25.83 -4.11 8.62
CA ASN A 113 -26.56 -2.93 9.05
C ASN A 113 -26.06 -2.50 10.42
N PHE A 114 -25.28 -1.43 10.48
CA PHE A 114 -24.93 -0.81 11.75
C PHE A 114 -25.85 0.37 12.02
N ARG A 115 -26.30 0.50 13.27
CA ARG A 115 -27.05 1.66 13.74
C ARG A 115 -26.09 2.51 14.57
N HIS A 116 -25.73 3.68 14.06
CA HIS A 116 -24.84 4.61 14.76
C HIS A 116 -25.48 5.99 14.86
N LYS A 117 -25.18 6.71 15.95
CA LYS A 117 -25.58 8.11 16.10
C LYS A 117 -24.69 8.99 15.23
N ASP A 118 -25.30 9.85 14.44
CA ASP A 118 -24.56 10.90 13.74
C ASP A 118 -23.99 11.93 14.75
N SER A 119 -23.13 12.84 14.32
CA SER A 119 -22.61 13.93 15.18
C SER A 119 -23.72 14.78 15.81
N LYS A 120 -24.90 14.80 15.19
CA LYS A 120 -26.14 15.46 15.68
C LYS A 120 -26.99 14.60 16.63
N GLY A 121 -26.49 13.45 17.09
CA GLY A 121 -27.17 12.54 18.02
C GLY A 121 -28.30 11.69 17.39
N VAL A 122 -28.53 11.79 16.08
CA VAL A 122 -29.60 11.08 15.37
C VAL A 122 -29.14 9.67 14.98
N MET A 123 -29.91 8.65 15.37
CA MET A 123 -29.68 7.27 14.93
C MET A 123 -29.89 7.13 13.42
N LYS A 124 -28.85 6.69 12.70
CA LYS A 124 -28.89 6.39 11.26
C LYS A 124 -28.41 4.96 10.99
N ARG A 125 -28.90 4.38 9.90
CA ARG A 125 -28.42 3.11 9.34
C ARG A 125 -27.18 3.38 8.50
N PHE A 126 -26.10 2.66 8.78
CA PHE A 126 -24.85 2.71 8.04
C PHE A 126 -24.46 1.32 7.55
N GLY A 127 -23.65 1.27 6.49
CA GLY A 127 -22.88 0.09 6.10
C GLY A 127 -23.46 -0.76 4.99
N LYS A 128 -24.79 -0.83 4.80
CA LYS A 128 -25.37 -1.65 3.74
C LYS A 128 -25.15 -1.03 2.37
N GLY A 129 -24.57 -1.80 1.45
CA GLY A 129 -24.37 -1.39 0.05
C GLY A 129 -23.15 -0.50 -0.19
N SER A 130 -22.35 -0.21 0.85
CA SER A 130 -21.11 0.56 0.69
C SER A 130 -19.97 -0.34 0.21
N VAL A 131 -19.28 0.10 -0.85
CA VAL A 131 -18.05 -0.53 -1.34
C VAL A 131 -16.91 -0.24 -0.35
N ILE A 132 -16.22 -1.29 0.08
CA ILE A 132 -15.09 -1.22 1.00
C ILE A 132 -13.83 -1.69 0.27
N LEU A 133 -12.75 -0.94 0.48
CA LEU A 133 -11.40 -1.30 0.07
C LEU A 133 -10.64 -1.82 1.28
N HIS A 134 -10.14 -3.05 1.19
CA HIS A 134 -9.24 -3.64 2.16
C HIS A 134 -7.92 -4.03 1.52
N VAL A 135 -6.89 -4.13 2.36
CA VAL A 135 -5.64 -4.78 2.02
C VAL A 135 -5.62 -6.11 2.77
N SER A 136 -5.11 -7.16 2.13
CA SER A 136 -4.93 -8.45 2.80
C SER A 136 -3.71 -8.40 3.70
N MET A 137 -3.65 -9.24 4.74
CA MET A 137 -2.40 -9.37 5.49
C MET A 137 -1.31 -10.07 4.64
N ASP A 138 -1.72 -10.90 3.67
CA ASP A 138 -0.81 -11.61 2.77
C ASP A 138 -0.04 -10.68 1.84
N THR A 139 -0.65 -9.61 1.35
CA THR A 139 0.05 -8.61 0.53
C THR A 139 1.11 -7.87 1.34
N ALA A 140 0.84 -7.55 2.61
CA ALA A 140 1.85 -7.00 3.51
C ALA A 140 2.96 -8.01 3.79
N LYS A 141 2.62 -9.29 3.99
CA LYS A 141 3.58 -10.38 4.19
C LYS A 141 4.49 -10.56 2.98
N ASN A 142 3.94 -10.63 1.78
CA ASN A 142 4.69 -10.80 0.54
C ASN A 142 5.67 -9.63 0.35
N LYS A 143 5.24 -8.39 0.60
CA LYS A 143 6.14 -7.23 0.59
C LYS A 143 7.26 -7.31 1.62
N LEU A 144 6.96 -7.77 2.84
CA LEU A 144 7.99 -7.94 3.87
C LEU A 144 9.00 -9.06 3.55
N LEU A 145 8.55 -10.11 2.86
CA LEU A 145 9.41 -11.18 2.35
C LEU A 145 10.27 -10.70 1.19
N GLU A 146 9.71 -9.94 0.25
CA GLU A 146 10.46 -9.30 -0.85
C GLU A 146 11.61 -8.44 -0.32
N TYR A 147 11.40 -7.74 0.80
CA TYR A 147 12.45 -6.92 1.43
C TYR A 147 13.42 -7.70 2.33
N ASP A 148 13.22 -9.00 2.52
CA ASP A 148 13.94 -9.87 3.47
C ASP A 148 13.93 -9.34 4.92
N ALA A 149 12.83 -8.70 5.33
CA ALA A 149 12.67 -8.06 6.65
C ALA A 149 12.06 -9.01 7.71
N VAL A 150 11.54 -10.16 7.29
CA VAL A 150 10.80 -11.10 8.13
C VAL A 150 11.38 -12.49 8.06
N ARG A 151 11.41 -13.17 9.21
CA ARG A 151 11.51 -14.63 9.28
C ARG A 151 10.23 -15.20 9.87
N MET A 152 9.77 -16.30 9.28
CA MET A 152 8.64 -17.05 9.80
C MET A 152 9.15 -18.00 10.89
N SER A 153 8.57 -17.93 12.08
CA SER A 153 8.89 -18.82 13.20
C SER A 153 7.61 -19.55 13.61
N GLN A 154 7.70 -20.87 13.76
CA GLN A 154 6.60 -21.65 14.34
C GLN A 154 6.72 -21.61 15.86
N GLU A 155 5.70 -21.11 16.52
CA GLU A 155 5.62 -21.07 17.98
C GLU A 155 4.24 -21.57 18.40
N ARG A 156 4.20 -22.60 19.25
CA ARG A 156 2.95 -23.21 19.77
C ARG A 156 1.90 -23.49 18.66
N ARG A 157 2.34 -24.09 17.54
CA ARG A 157 1.54 -24.41 16.33
C ARG A 157 0.99 -23.20 15.54
N LYS A 158 1.41 -21.97 15.83
CA LYS A 158 1.07 -20.77 15.07
C LYS A 158 2.30 -20.21 14.35
N THR A 159 2.12 -19.75 13.12
CA THR A 159 3.18 -19.05 12.37
C THR A 159 3.25 -17.59 12.83
N VAL A 160 4.28 -17.25 13.61
CA VAL A 160 4.53 -15.90 14.09
C VAL A 160 5.56 -15.22 13.20
N TRP A 161 5.32 -13.97 12.84
CA TRP A 161 6.22 -13.18 12.01
C TRP A 161 7.20 -12.46 12.91
N LYS A 162 8.49 -12.80 12.79
CA LYS A 162 9.54 -12.18 13.60
C LYS A 162 10.42 -11.30 12.70
N PRO A 163 10.78 -10.08 13.14
CA PRO A 163 11.70 -9.22 12.41
C PRO A 163 13.06 -9.89 12.22
N LYS A 164 13.63 -9.79 11.02
CA LYS A 164 14.94 -10.31 10.63
C LYS A 164 15.88 -9.14 10.30
N PRO A 165 17.17 -9.16 10.72
CA PRO A 165 18.13 -8.17 10.25
C PRO A 165 18.40 -8.37 8.75
N ARG A 166 18.61 -7.27 8.03
CA ARG A 166 18.93 -7.29 6.60
C ARG A 166 20.43 -7.23 6.41
N SER A 167 21.05 -8.39 6.25
CA SER A 167 22.52 -8.52 6.19
C SER A 167 23.14 -7.75 5.02
N TYR A 168 22.48 -7.69 3.87
CA TYR A 168 22.96 -6.98 2.69
C TYR A 168 23.08 -5.46 2.88
N MET A 169 22.42 -4.88 3.88
CA MET A 169 22.50 -3.44 4.17
C MET A 169 23.61 -3.08 5.17
N ILE A 170 24.29 -4.06 5.78
CA ILE A 170 25.29 -3.82 6.84
C ILE A 170 26.45 -2.94 6.34
N GLY A 171 26.82 -3.04 5.06
CA GLY A 171 27.87 -2.21 4.46
C GLY A 171 27.52 -0.71 4.43
N ASN A 172 26.24 -0.37 4.30
CA ASN A 172 25.78 1.00 4.06
C ASN A 172 25.80 1.86 5.33
N LYS A 173 26.03 3.16 5.20
CA LYS A 173 26.02 4.09 6.36
C LYS A 173 24.66 4.07 7.07
N VAL A 174 24.66 4.30 8.39
CA VAL A 174 23.45 4.14 9.22
C VAL A 174 22.32 5.06 8.74
N GLU A 175 22.64 6.28 8.36
CA GLU A 175 21.70 7.24 7.79
C GLU A 175 21.06 6.74 6.49
N ASP A 176 21.82 6.06 5.63
CA ASP A 176 21.34 5.52 4.36
C ASP A 176 20.47 4.29 4.56
N ILE A 177 20.79 3.45 5.54
CA ILE A 177 19.91 2.38 5.99
C ILE A 177 18.56 2.98 6.41
N VAL A 178 18.55 3.99 7.30
CA VAL A 178 17.29 4.62 7.75
C VAL A 178 16.51 5.24 6.59
N ALA A 179 17.18 5.89 5.65
CA ALA A 179 16.51 6.48 4.48
C ALA A 179 15.83 5.41 3.61
N GLN A 180 16.51 4.29 3.33
CA GLN A 180 15.96 3.19 2.56
C GLN A 180 14.69 2.63 3.21
N TYR A 181 14.74 2.31 4.51
CA TYR A 181 13.57 1.85 5.26
C TYR A 181 12.41 2.85 5.22
N ASN A 182 12.71 4.15 5.37
CA ASN A 182 11.70 5.20 5.29
C ASN A 182 11.04 5.26 3.90
N THR A 183 11.81 5.12 2.81
CA THR A 183 11.25 5.11 1.46
C THR A 183 10.35 3.91 1.21
N GLU A 184 10.74 2.72 1.70
CA GLU A 184 9.93 1.50 1.59
C GLU A 184 8.61 1.60 2.36
N ILE A 185 8.66 2.09 3.61
CA ILE A 185 7.45 2.29 4.44
C ILE A 185 6.54 3.33 3.79
N ARG A 186 7.09 4.45 3.33
CA ARG A 186 6.31 5.50 2.66
C ARG A 186 5.72 5.00 1.34
N GLY A 187 6.46 4.23 0.56
CA GLY A 187 6.00 3.65 -0.70
C GLY A 187 4.81 2.71 -0.47
N PHE A 188 4.94 1.78 0.48
CA PHE A 188 3.86 0.88 0.86
C PHE A 188 2.64 1.65 1.36
N TYR A 189 2.84 2.59 2.29
CA TYR A 189 1.74 3.37 2.85
C TYR A 189 1.05 4.24 1.79
N ASN A 190 1.80 4.95 0.95
CA ASN A 190 1.21 5.83 -0.07
C ASN A 190 0.37 5.07 -1.07
N TYR A 191 0.83 3.89 -1.50
CA TYR A 191 0.04 3.04 -2.40
C TYR A 191 -1.27 2.60 -1.73
N TYR A 192 -1.21 2.10 -0.49
CA TYR A 192 -2.35 1.51 0.21
C TYR A 192 -3.15 2.47 1.10
N ALA A 193 -2.84 3.77 1.11
CA ALA A 193 -3.39 4.76 2.04
C ALA A 193 -4.93 4.91 1.96
N ILE A 194 -5.52 4.53 0.83
CA ILE A 194 -6.95 4.67 0.54
C ILE A 194 -7.78 3.58 1.25
N ALA A 195 -7.16 2.45 1.59
CA ALA A 195 -7.85 1.30 2.18
C ALA A 195 -8.45 1.61 3.57
N ASN A 196 -9.59 0.99 3.85
CA ASN A 196 -10.32 1.19 5.10
C ASN A 196 -9.63 0.57 6.31
N ASN A 197 -8.82 -0.48 6.12
CA ASN A 197 -8.10 -1.21 7.17
C ASN A 197 -6.61 -0.87 7.25
N ILE A 198 -6.15 0.17 6.55
CA ILE A 198 -4.72 0.52 6.45
C ILE A 198 -4.09 0.79 7.82
N PHE A 199 -4.85 1.32 8.77
CA PHE A 199 -4.33 1.55 10.13
C PHE A 199 -3.83 0.27 10.78
N SER A 200 -4.62 -0.80 10.73
CA SER A 200 -4.26 -2.08 11.34
C SER A 200 -3.05 -2.71 10.63
N ILE A 201 -3.11 -2.79 9.30
CA ILE A 201 -2.09 -3.47 8.50
C ILE A 201 -0.79 -2.69 8.46
N GLY A 202 -0.89 -1.37 8.29
CA GLY A 202 0.22 -0.45 8.32
C GLY A 202 0.95 -0.48 9.66
N ASN A 203 0.24 -0.49 10.79
CA ASN A 203 0.87 -0.61 12.10
C ASN A 203 1.62 -1.94 12.26
N SER A 204 1.03 -3.07 11.85
CA SER A 204 1.72 -4.38 11.90
C SER A 204 2.94 -4.43 10.99
N PHE A 205 2.83 -3.90 9.77
CA PHE A 205 3.92 -3.79 8.80
C PHE A 205 5.04 -2.88 9.34
N GLY A 206 4.68 -1.69 9.84
CA GLY A 206 5.59 -0.71 10.40
C GLY A 206 6.34 -1.25 11.62
N TYR A 207 5.66 -1.98 12.51
CA TYR A 207 6.29 -2.64 13.65
C TYR A 207 7.40 -3.60 13.20
N ILE A 208 7.12 -4.44 12.21
CA ILE A 208 8.12 -5.37 11.69
C ILE A 208 9.31 -4.63 11.09
N MET A 209 9.04 -3.60 10.28
CA MET A 209 10.06 -2.77 9.64
C MET A 209 10.94 -2.06 10.68
N GLU A 210 10.34 -1.45 11.70
CA GLU A 210 11.04 -0.76 12.79
C GLU A 210 12.00 -1.71 13.53
N TYR A 211 11.54 -2.90 13.93
CA TYR A 211 12.38 -3.83 14.66
C TYR A 211 13.43 -4.51 13.76
N SER A 212 13.15 -4.71 12.48
CA SER A 212 14.15 -5.19 11.52
C SER A 212 15.27 -4.17 11.30
N LEU A 213 14.94 -2.87 11.28
CA LEU A 213 15.91 -1.78 11.25
C LEU A 213 16.82 -1.82 12.49
N TYR A 214 16.24 -1.90 13.70
CA TYR A 214 17.03 -1.94 14.93
C TYR A 214 17.99 -3.13 14.96
N LYS A 215 17.55 -4.31 14.50
CA LYS A 215 18.41 -5.49 14.38
C LYS A 215 19.53 -5.30 13.36
N THR A 216 19.25 -4.64 12.24
CA THR A 216 20.24 -4.36 11.20
C THR A 216 21.32 -3.41 11.71
N ILE A 217 20.93 -2.34 12.42
CA ILE A 217 21.87 -1.38 13.02
C ILE A 217 22.66 -2.02 14.16
N ALA A 218 22.00 -2.83 14.99
CA ALA A 218 22.64 -3.59 16.06
C ALA A 218 23.73 -4.50 15.53
N GLN A 219 23.45 -5.25 14.45
CA GLN A 219 24.43 -6.10 13.79
C GLN A 219 25.60 -5.29 13.19
N LYS A 220 25.33 -4.12 12.58
CA LYS A 220 26.40 -3.26 12.04
C LYS A 220 27.32 -2.70 13.11
N LEU A 221 26.77 -2.30 14.26
CA LEU A 221 27.53 -1.65 15.34
C LEU A 221 28.05 -2.65 16.39
N ASN A 222 27.82 -3.95 16.20
CA ASN A 222 28.08 -5.00 17.20
C ASN A 222 27.45 -4.69 18.57
N LEU A 223 26.23 -4.17 18.55
CA LEU A 223 25.44 -3.85 19.74
C LEU A 223 24.28 -4.83 19.88
N THR A 224 23.68 -4.87 21.07
CA THR A 224 22.35 -5.48 21.22
C THR A 224 21.27 -4.60 20.58
N MET A 225 20.15 -5.19 20.21
CA MET A 225 19.01 -4.46 19.61
C MET A 225 18.50 -3.32 20.51
N VAL A 226 18.48 -3.54 21.83
CA VAL A 226 18.06 -2.52 22.80
C VAL A 226 19.07 -1.38 22.87
N GLN A 227 20.38 -1.67 22.91
CA GLN A 227 21.42 -0.65 22.90
C GLN A 227 21.41 0.17 21.60
N ALA A 228 21.23 -0.48 20.44
CA ALA A 228 21.12 0.19 19.16
C ALA A 228 19.92 1.14 19.10
N LYS A 229 18.77 0.71 19.66
CA LYS A 229 17.58 1.55 19.80
C LYS A 229 17.87 2.77 20.67
N LEU A 230 18.39 2.57 21.88
CA LEU A 230 18.64 3.64 22.85
C LEU A 230 19.68 4.65 22.36
N LYS A 231 20.70 4.21 21.61
CA LYS A 231 21.77 5.07 21.09
C LYS A 231 21.28 6.20 20.18
N PHE A 232 20.21 5.95 19.41
CA PHE A 232 19.65 6.91 18.46
C PHE A 232 18.24 7.38 18.85
N LEU A 233 17.79 7.08 20.07
CA LEU A 233 16.50 7.53 20.58
C LEU A 233 16.66 8.94 21.15
N LEU A 234 16.12 9.93 20.44
CA LEU A 234 16.07 11.34 20.86
C LEU A 234 14.60 11.79 20.83
N ASP A 235 14.10 12.35 21.93
CA ASP A 235 12.70 12.82 22.06
C ASP A 235 11.64 11.78 21.66
N LYS A 236 11.84 10.52 22.07
CA LYS A 236 10.99 9.36 21.71
C LYS A 236 10.95 9.05 20.21
N LYS A 237 11.78 9.69 19.40
CA LYS A 237 11.93 9.43 17.97
C LYS A 237 13.30 8.82 17.70
N PHE A 238 13.39 7.99 16.67
CA PHE A 238 14.65 7.43 16.24
C PHE A 238 15.31 8.40 15.25
N ILE A 239 16.38 9.07 15.67
CA ILE A 239 17.03 10.16 14.94
C ILE A 239 18.50 9.83 14.73
N VAL A 240 18.92 9.80 13.48
CA VAL A 240 20.32 9.56 13.09
C VAL A 240 20.94 10.86 12.55
N PRO A 241 21.95 11.43 13.23
CA PRO A 241 22.68 12.57 12.71
C PRO A 241 23.63 12.14 11.58
N PHE A 242 23.73 12.96 10.53
CA PHE A 242 24.69 12.79 9.44
C PHE A 242 25.23 14.16 9.00
N LYS A 243 26.46 14.17 8.49
CA LYS A 243 27.08 15.38 7.94
C LYS A 243 26.79 15.45 6.44
N ASP A 244 26.27 16.59 5.98
CA ASP A 244 26.12 16.84 4.54
C ASP A 244 27.48 17.10 3.88
N THR A 245 27.52 17.05 2.55
CA THR A 245 28.65 17.46 1.70
C THR A 245 29.21 18.84 2.05
N LYS A 246 28.37 19.73 2.60
CA LYS A 246 28.73 21.10 3.04
C LYS A 246 29.15 21.18 4.51
N GLY A 247 29.29 20.05 5.21
CA GLY A 247 29.71 19.99 6.61
C GLY A 247 28.63 20.29 7.66
N SER A 248 27.41 20.67 7.26
CA SER A 248 26.30 20.90 8.19
C SER A 248 25.72 19.58 8.72
N THR A 249 25.46 19.52 10.02
CA THR A 249 24.83 18.37 10.67
C THR A 249 23.32 18.38 10.37
N LYS A 250 22.85 17.37 9.65
CA LYS A 250 21.44 17.11 9.40
C LYS A 250 21.00 15.86 10.15
N TYR A 251 19.70 15.70 10.30
CA TYR A 251 19.11 14.59 11.02
C TYR A 251 18.17 13.81 10.10
N ARG A 252 18.31 12.48 10.08
CA ARG A 252 17.32 11.58 9.48
C ARG A 252 16.47 10.99 10.58
N ILE A 253 15.18 11.30 10.53
CA ILE A 253 14.18 10.79 11.46
C ILE A 253 13.56 9.54 10.83
N PHE A 254 13.49 8.44 11.56
CA PHE A 254 12.71 7.28 11.15
C PHE A 254 11.22 7.62 11.06
N TYR A 255 10.50 6.97 10.16
CA TYR A 255 9.11 7.26 9.85
C TYR A 255 8.21 7.36 11.11
N ASP A 256 7.60 8.53 11.31
CA ASP A 256 6.72 8.87 12.44
C ASP A 256 5.31 9.30 12.00
N GLY A 257 5.01 9.24 10.70
CA GLY A 257 3.78 9.78 10.11
C GLY A 257 2.50 8.99 10.37
N GLY A 258 2.61 7.77 10.93
CA GLY A 258 1.49 6.88 11.21
C GLY A 258 0.68 6.43 9.98
N PHE A 259 -0.16 5.41 10.14
CA PHE A 259 -0.89 4.78 9.04
C PHE A 259 -2.36 5.22 8.98
N LYS A 260 -2.61 6.53 8.94
CA LYS A 260 -3.98 7.06 8.85
C LYS A 260 -4.53 6.90 7.43
N ARG A 261 -5.80 6.50 7.30
CA ARG A 261 -6.45 6.47 5.99
C ARG A 261 -6.48 7.86 5.37
N LYS A 262 -6.06 7.96 4.11
CA LYS A 262 -6.18 9.16 3.28
C LYS A 262 -7.42 9.07 2.41
N THR A 263 -8.06 10.20 2.14
CA THR A 263 -9.10 10.29 1.12
C THR A 263 -8.46 10.10 -0.25
N ALA A 264 -9.15 9.41 -1.16
CA ALA A 264 -8.68 9.27 -2.53
C ALA A 264 -8.50 10.67 -3.14
N TYR A 265 -7.30 10.94 -3.65
CA TYR A 265 -6.97 12.17 -4.31
C TYR A 265 -7.56 12.11 -5.73
N ARG A 266 -8.35 13.13 -6.12
CA ARG A 266 -9.07 13.13 -7.41
C ARG A 266 -8.25 13.77 -8.54
N ASP A 267 -7.22 14.55 -8.22
CA ASP A 267 -6.46 15.39 -9.17
C ASP A 267 -4.97 15.01 -9.28
N SER A 268 -4.61 13.72 -9.23
CA SER A 268 -3.20 13.33 -9.34
C SER A 268 -2.70 13.37 -10.78
N LEU A 269 -1.56 14.03 -11.00
CA LEU A 269 -0.67 13.74 -12.12
C LEU A 269 -0.16 12.31 -11.97
N VAL A 270 -0.83 11.35 -12.62
CA VAL A 270 -0.63 9.89 -12.44
C VAL A 270 0.71 9.40 -13.02
N ASP A 271 1.36 10.21 -13.85
CA ASP A 271 2.55 9.84 -14.63
C ASP A 271 3.90 10.24 -13.99
N ILE A 272 3.90 10.66 -12.71
CA ILE A 272 5.18 10.97 -12.03
C ILE A 272 5.81 9.67 -11.55
N ILE A 273 6.75 9.13 -12.32
CA ILE A 273 7.55 7.97 -11.94
C ILE A 273 8.33 8.33 -10.65
N PRO A 274 8.07 7.65 -9.52
CA PRO A 274 8.79 7.93 -8.29
C PRO A 274 10.27 7.58 -8.46
N ASN A 275 11.14 8.55 -8.19
CA ASN A 275 12.59 8.35 -8.27
C ASN A 275 13.04 7.39 -7.16
N THR A 276 13.29 6.12 -7.51
CA THR A 276 13.72 5.05 -6.61
C THR A 276 15.25 4.98 -6.43
N TRP A 277 16.03 5.88 -7.06
CA TRP A 277 17.50 5.87 -7.00
C TRP A 277 18.11 6.41 -5.70
N HIS A 278 17.42 6.28 -4.57
CA HIS A 278 17.89 6.89 -3.31
C HIS A 278 18.90 6.04 -2.54
N THR A 279 19.42 4.95 -3.11
CA THR A 279 20.67 4.36 -2.60
C THR A 279 21.84 5.18 -3.15
N PRO A 280 22.65 5.84 -2.29
CA PRO A 280 23.85 6.50 -2.77
C PRO A 280 24.73 5.46 -3.44
N LYS A 281 25.15 5.75 -4.67
CA LYS A 281 26.11 4.94 -5.41
C LYS A 281 27.35 4.77 -4.52
N LEU A 282 27.86 3.54 -4.41
CA LEU A 282 29.14 3.27 -3.73
C LEU A 282 30.20 4.25 -4.23
N SER A 283 30.87 4.90 -3.30
CA SER A 283 32.00 5.79 -3.61
C SER A 283 33.11 4.99 -4.30
N LEU A 284 34.01 5.69 -5.00
CA LEU A 284 35.12 5.04 -5.72
C LEU A 284 35.97 4.15 -4.80
N MET A 285 36.22 4.61 -3.57
CA MET A 285 36.93 3.86 -2.54
C MET A 285 36.15 2.63 -2.06
N GLU A 286 34.83 2.73 -1.91
CA GLU A 286 34.00 1.58 -1.50
C GLU A 286 33.91 0.52 -2.60
N ARG A 287 33.94 0.93 -3.89
CA ARG A 287 33.95 0.02 -5.04
C ARG A 287 35.28 -0.74 -5.15
N LEU A 288 36.41 -0.05 -4.97
CA LEU A 288 37.72 -0.69 -4.90
C LEU A 288 37.81 -1.69 -3.74
N LYS A 289 37.28 -1.33 -2.56
CA LYS A 289 37.22 -2.24 -1.41
C LYS A 289 36.30 -3.45 -1.62
N ALA A 290 35.23 -3.30 -2.41
CA ALA A 290 34.32 -4.40 -2.69
C ALA A 290 35.01 -5.51 -3.50
N GLY A 291 36.03 -5.17 -4.30
CA GLY A 291 36.81 -6.17 -5.04
C GLY A 291 36.03 -6.90 -6.14
N VAL A 292 34.83 -6.42 -6.51
CA VAL A 292 33.97 -7.02 -7.53
C VAL A 292 34.09 -6.28 -8.86
N CYS A 293 34.47 -7.00 -9.92
CA CYS A 293 34.51 -6.49 -11.29
C CYS A 293 33.10 -6.09 -11.74
N GLU A 294 32.87 -4.83 -12.12
CA GLU A 294 31.54 -4.42 -12.57
C GLU A 294 31.20 -4.92 -13.98
N LEU A 295 32.17 -5.46 -14.74
CA LEU A 295 31.93 -6.02 -16.07
C LEU A 295 31.62 -7.52 -16.02
N CYS A 296 32.33 -8.23 -15.17
CA CYS A 296 32.46 -9.68 -15.17
C CYS A 296 32.08 -10.34 -13.83
N GLU A 297 31.78 -9.54 -12.80
CA GLU A 297 31.31 -9.97 -11.48
C GLU A 297 32.27 -10.88 -10.70
N SER A 298 33.50 -11.07 -11.19
CA SER A 298 34.55 -11.82 -10.49
C SER A 298 35.20 -11.00 -9.38
N ASN A 299 35.64 -11.69 -8.32
CA ASN A 299 36.47 -11.14 -7.27
C ASN A 299 37.95 -11.25 -7.65
N SER A 300 38.57 -10.12 -8.01
CA SER A 300 40.00 -10.06 -8.37
C SER A 300 40.60 -8.71 -7.98
N ASN A 301 41.89 -8.51 -8.26
CA ASN A 301 42.45 -7.16 -8.25
C ASN A 301 41.75 -6.32 -9.33
N ILE A 302 41.36 -5.10 -8.94
CA ILE A 302 40.53 -4.19 -9.73
C ILE A 302 41.25 -2.87 -9.91
N ILE A 303 41.16 -2.36 -11.13
CA ILE A 303 41.58 -1.03 -11.52
C ILE A 303 40.34 -0.19 -11.84
N MET A 304 40.43 1.11 -11.57
CA MET A 304 39.40 2.06 -11.99
C MET A 304 39.68 2.56 -13.41
N HIS A 305 38.82 2.19 -14.35
CA HIS A 305 38.78 2.79 -15.67
C HIS A 305 38.06 4.15 -15.61
N HIS A 306 38.72 5.19 -16.12
CA HIS A 306 38.29 6.58 -16.03
C HIS A 306 38.21 7.24 -17.40
N VAL A 307 37.11 7.97 -17.66
CA VAL A 307 36.94 8.73 -18.90
C VAL A 307 36.69 10.21 -18.59
N ARG A 308 37.33 11.11 -19.36
CA ARG A 308 37.23 12.57 -19.13
C ARG A 308 35.81 13.10 -19.31
N ASN A 309 35.13 12.74 -20.39
CA ASN A 309 33.78 13.23 -20.73
C ASN A 309 32.89 12.10 -21.26
N LEU A 310 31.62 12.08 -20.82
CA LEU A 310 30.63 11.09 -21.24
C LEU A 310 30.16 11.31 -22.69
N SER A 311 30.16 12.55 -23.16
CA SER A 311 29.71 12.94 -24.50
C SER A 311 30.57 12.41 -25.65
N HIS A 312 31.81 11.99 -25.38
CA HIS A 312 32.72 11.45 -26.40
C HIS A 312 32.75 9.91 -26.44
N LEU A 313 32.02 9.25 -25.55
CA LEU A 313 31.94 7.78 -25.52
C LEU A 313 30.95 7.29 -26.57
N LYS A 314 31.39 6.40 -27.44
CA LYS A 314 30.56 5.60 -28.33
C LYS A 314 30.38 4.19 -27.76
N GLU A 315 29.28 3.52 -28.12
CA GLU A 315 28.94 2.16 -27.67
C GLU A 315 29.80 1.05 -28.31
N ASP A 316 31.06 1.35 -28.62
CA ASP A 316 31.93 0.45 -29.38
C ASP A 316 32.54 -0.65 -28.50
N THR A 317 32.63 -0.42 -27.18
CA THR A 317 33.17 -1.40 -26.22
C THR A 317 32.16 -1.72 -25.11
N PRO A 318 32.23 -2.94 -24.53
CA PRO A 318 31.33 -3.33 -23.43
C PRO A 318 31.42 -2.39 -22.21
N TRP A 319 32.60 -1.77 -22.03
CA TRP A 319 32.89 -0.88 -20.92
C TRP A 319 32.17 0.46 -21.14
N ASN A 320 32.28 1.01 -22.35
CA ASN A 320 31.63 2.27 -22.73
C ASN A 320 30.10 2.15 -22.69
N ALA A 321 29.54 1.05 -23.20
CA ALA A 321 28.10 0.78 -23.15
C ALA A 321 27.57 0.74 -21.70
N LYS A 322 28.31 0.09 -20.78
CA LYS A 322 27.96 0.03 -19.36
C LYS A 322 28.09 1.40 -18.68
N MET A 323 29.11 2.19 -19.04
CA MET A 323 29.31 3.56 -18.55
C MET A 323 28.22 4.53 -19.00
N LEU A 324 27.78 4.45 -20.26
CA LEU A 324 26.66 5.22 -20.82
C LEU A 324 25.34 4.85 -20.14
N LYS A 325 25.04 3.56 -20.02
CA LYS A 325 23.82 3.05 -19.36
C LYS A 325 23.71 3.51 -17.90
N HIS A 326 24.82 3.50 -17.16
CA HIS A 326 24.84 3.96 -15.77
C HIS A 326 25.03 5.48 -15.61
N ASN A 327 25.31 6.18 -16.72
CA ASN A 327 25.67 7.59 -16.80
C ASN A 327 26.81 7.95 -15.83
N ARG A 328 27.95 7.24 -15.94
CA ARG A 328 29.13 7.36 -15.05
C ARG A 328 30.44 7.48 -15.84
N LYS A 329 31.33 8.35 -15.37
CA LYS A 329 32.70 8.52 -15.91
C LYS A 329 33.71 7.48 -15.40
N THR A 330 33.32 6.60 -14.49
CA THR A 330 34.23 5.66 -13.81
C THR A 330 33.64 4.25 -13.72
N LEU A 331 34.44 3.24 -14.06
CA LEU A 331 34.07 1.82 -14.04
C LEU A 331 35.15 1.02 -13.30
N ALA A 332 34.75 0.09 -12.43
CA ALA A 332 35.66 -0.79 -11.71
C ALA A 332 35.82 -2.10 -12.50
N VAL A 333 37.02 -2.38 -12.99
CA VAL A 333 37.30 -3.50 -13.91
C VAL A 333 38.51 -4.30 -13.45
N CYS A 334 38.60 -5.56 -13.84
CA CYS A 334 39.79 -6.37 -13.61
C CYS A 334 41.01 -5.75 -14.30
N GLU A 335 42.18 -5.94 -13.69
CA GLU A 335 43.46 -5.77 -14.36
C GLU A 335 43.54 -6.84 -15.47
N SER A 336 43.64 -6.38 -16.72
CA SER A 336 43.65 -7.22 -17.92
C SER A 336 45.03 -7.82 -18.19
#